data_AF-A0A120CTU7-F1
#
_entry.id   AF-A0A120CTU7-F1
#
_cell.length_a   1.000
_cell.length_b   1.000
_cell.length_c   1.000
_cell.angle_alpha   90.00
_cell.angle_beta   90.00
_cell.angle_gamma   90.00
#
_symmetry.space_group_name_H-M   'P 1'
#
loop_
_entity.id
_entity.type
_entity.pdbx_description
1 polymer ?
#
loop_
_entity_poly.entity_id
_entity_poly.type
_entity_poly.pdbx_seq_one_letter_code
_entity_poly.pdbx_strand_id
1 'polypeptide(L)'
;MNLAARRQRHSPCIGVCKLDEASGLCLGCARTGDEIGAWAGMGEAARDAIWQQLPERFKALAVRVRLLPSTSDEIQAWVAKTIEQRQGTWVVGPPGAVAEFPCRPDRDITVTIDEDGVTARAPDAIFRLNASDKLRAFAFDDDGPTVIGFPQVRATLSKVSTVTSLGADYDAVDVDHRSETLFDLGVDRRFSRFCVRTGNAELAAKLRGFIGQPWSAMMAGMGMDIIQHSPARVVETAQARIEVFAPIPPPGGKSPDGAHTHFLPQFLATGEEIPSTLELPSYAAPVAIFYPGKSPA
;
A
#
# COMPACT_ATOMS: atom_id res chain seq x y z
N MET A 1 3.03 -21.56 -4.66
CA MET A 1 3.67 -20.39 -5.32
C MET A 1 5.05 -20.80 -5.83
N ASN A 2 5.56 -20.27 -6.95
CA ASN A 2 6.88 -20.67 -7.49
C ASN A 2 8.02 -19.88 -6.82
N LEU A 3 8.80 -20.53 -5.95
CA LEU A 3 9.93 -19.94 -5.22
C LEU A 3 11.01 -19.36 -6.15
N ALA A 4 11.30 -19.99 -7.28
CA ALA A 4 12.28 -19.49 -8.24
C ALA A 4 11.84 -18.17 -8.87
N ALA A 5 10.53 -18.00 -9.13
CA ALA A 5 9.99 -16.77 -9.69
C ALA A 5 10.08 -15.58 -8.71
N ARG A 6 9.99 -15.83 -7.39
CA ARG A 6 10.10 -14.80 -6.35
C ARG A 6 11.50 -14.20 -6.25
N ARG A 7 12.53 -14.93 -6.70
CA ARG A 7 13.95 -14.54 -6.65
C ARG A 7 14.50 -14.01 -7.97
N GLN A 8 13.69 -14.00 -9.03
CA GLN A 8 14.15 -13.57 -10.35
C GLN A 8 14.04 -12.05 -10.51
N ARG A 9 15.14 -11.39 -10.93
CA ARG A 9 15.11 -9.98 -11.35
C ARG A 9 14.07 -9.76 -12.44
N HIS A 10 13.21 -8.78 -12.21
CA HIS A 10 12.20 -8.39 -13.18
C HIS A 10 12.77 -7.46 -14.26
N SER A 11 12.05 -7.31 -15.36
CA SER A 11 12.39 -6.29 -16.36
C SER A 11 12.21 -4.89 -15.76
N PRO A 12 13.14 -3.94 -16.00
CA PRO A 12 13.01 -2.54 -15.56
C PRO A 12 11.95 -1.76 -16.35
N CYS A 13 11.22 -2.42 -17.25
CA CYS A 13 10.22 -1.79 -18.11
C CYS A 13 9.06 -1.21 -17.30
N ILE A 14 8.81 0.10 -17.49
CA ILE A 14 7.65 0.79 -16.95
C ILE A 14 6.57 1.10 -18.01
N GLY A 15 6.54 0.35 -19.11
CA GLY A 15 5.49 0.48 -20.14
C GLY A 15 5.62 1.70 -21.04
N VAL A 16 6.66 2.52 -20.87
CA VAL A 16 7.03 3.58 -21.82
C VAL A 16 7.93 2.99 -22.90
N CYS A 17 7.49 3.06 -24.16
CA CYS A 17 8.20 2.50 -25.31
C CYS A 17 8.66 3.62 -26.25
N LYS A 18 9.59 4.45 -25.79
CA LYS A 18 10.20 5.52 -26.59
C LYS A 18 11.68 5.62 -26.27
N LEU A 19 12.53 5.58 -27.29
CA LEU A 19 13.96 5.86 -27.16
C LEU A 19 14.19 7.36 -27.30
N ASP A 20 15.14 7.86 -26.52
CA ASP A 20 15.73 9.18 -26.69
C ASP A 20 16.71 9.17 -27.86
N GLU A 21 16.54 10.10 -28.80
CA GLU A 21 17.34 10.12 -30.04
C GLU A 21 18.81 10.48 -29.77
N ALA A 22 19.08 11.27 -28.73
CA ALA A 22 20.44 11.72 -28.42
C ALA A 22 21.27 10.64 -27.70
N SER A 23 20.69 9.97 -26.71
CA SER A 23 21.38 8.96 -25.89
C SER A 23 21.20 7.52 -26.39
N GLY A 24 20.18 7.25 -27.21
CA GLY A 24 19.81 5.89 -27.63
C GLY A 24 19.15 5.05 -26.53
N LEU A 25 18.79 5.67 -25.39
CA LEU A 25 18.22 4.99 -24.22
C LEU A 25 16.70 5.15 -24.16
N CYS A 26 16.01 4.16 -23.63
CA CYS A 26 14.56 4.22 -23.40
C CYS A 26 14.22 5.22 -22.30
N LEU A 27 13.30 6.16 -22.60
CA LEU A 27 12.83 7.19 -21.68
C LEU A 27 12.07 6.65 -20.45
N GLY A 28 11.72 5.35 -20.45
CA GLY A 28 11.10 4.69 -19.30
C GLY A 28 12.07 3.86 -18.46
N CYS A 29 12.80 2.95 -19.11
CA CYS A 29 13.62 1.95 -18.41
C CYS A 29 15.12 2.17 -18.54
N ALA A 30 15.54 3.23 -19.24
CA ALA A 30 16.94 3.61 -19.47
C ALA A 30 17.82 2.49 -20.07
N ARG A 31 17.20 1.50 -20.72
CA ARG A 31 17.88 0.45 -21.50
C ARG A 31 18.03 0.86 -22.95
N THR A 32 19.05 0.33 -23.63
CA THR A 32 19.20 0.44 -25.09
C THR A 32 18.18 -0.46 -25.81
N GLY A 33 18.01 -0.24 -27.12
CA GLY A 33 17.17 -1.12 -27.96
C GLY A 33 17.64 -2.59 -27.93
N ASP A 34 18.95 -2.82 -27.97
CA ASP A 34 19.53 -4.16 -27.95
C ASP A 34 19.29 -4.87 -26.61
N GLU A 35 19.48 -4.16 -25.49
CA GLU A 35 19.18 -4.67 -24.14
C GLU A 35 17.69 -5.02 -23.99
N ILE A 36 16.80 -4.26 -24.63
CA ILE A 36 15.35 -4.53 -24.64
C ILE A 36 15.06 -5.81 -25.43
N GLY A 37 15.59 -5.93 -26.65
CA GLY A 37 15.35 -7.08 -27.53
C GLY A 37 15.91 -8.39 -26.98
N ALA A 38 17.07 -8.35 -26.33
CA ALA A 38 17.73 -9.53 -25.79
C ALA A 38 17.23 -9.98 -24.40
N TRP A 39 16.46 -9.14 -23.68
CA TRP A 39 16.13 -9.34 -22.27
C TRP A 39 15.57 -10.73 -21.91
N ALA A 40 14.64 -11.23 -22.73
CA ALA A 40 13.98 -12.51 -22.48
C ALA A 40 14.96 -13.69 -22.50
N GLY A 41 16.00 -13.62 -23.35
CA GLY A 41 17.04 -14.63 -23.47
C GLY A 41 18.24 -14.44 -22.54
N MET A 42 18.36 -13.30 -21.86
CA MET A 42 19.48 -13.02 -20.95
C MET A 42 19.43 -13.89 -19.69
N GLY A 43 20.58 -14.41 -19.29
CA GLY A 43 20.79 -15.01 -17.97
C GLY A 43 20.79 -13.99 -16.83
N GLU A 44 20.70 -14.47 -15.60
CA GLU A 44 20.59 -13.64 -14.39
C GLU A 44 21.75 -12.64 -14.24
N ALA A 45 23.00 -13.11 -14.37
CA ALA A 45 24.18 -12.26 -14.26
C ALA A 45 24.19 -11.08 -15.26
N ALA A 46 23.71 -11.31 -16.50
CA ALA A 46 23.60 -10.25 -17.50
C ALA A 46 22.50 -9.24 -17.15
N ARG A 47 21.37 -9.71 -16.61
CA ARG A 47 20.29 -8.83 -16.12
C ARG A 47 20.73 -8.00 -14.93
N ASP A 48 21.48 -8.59 -13.99
CA ASP A 48 22.06 -7.87 -12.86
C ASP A 48 23.06 -6.80 -13.31
N ALA A 49 23.93 -7.12 -14.27
CA ALA A 49 24.88 -6.16 -14.84
C ALA A 49 24.19 -4.96 -15.51
N ILE A 50 23.03 -5.16 -16.15
CA ILE A 50 22.21 -4.06 -16.67
C ILE A 50 21.61 -3.27 -15.52
N TRP A 51 20.98 -3.93 -14.54
CA TRP A 51 20.38 -3.27 -13.37
C TRP A 51 21.35 -2.38 -12.61
N GLN A 52 22.63 -2.76 -12.51
CA GLN A 52 23.69 -1.96 -11.88
C GLN A 52 23.98 -0.65 -12.62
N GLN A 53 23.74 -0.60 -13.94
CA GLN A 53 23.99 0.60 -14.75
C GLN A 53 22.80 1.57 -14.79
N LEU A 54 21.58 1.08 -14.55
CA LEU A 54 20.36 1.89 -14.70
C LEU A 54 20.29 3.11 -13.78
N PRO A 55 20.74 3.11 -12.52
CA PRO A 55 20.66 4.29 -11.66
C PRO A 55 21.27 5.55 -12.28
N GLU A 56 22.49 5.43 -12.83
CA GLU A 56 23.17 6.57 -13.47
C GLU A 56 22.49 6.97 -14.78
N ARG A 57 21.99 6.00 -15.55
CA ARG A 57 21.22 6.29 -16.77
C ARG A 57 19.88 6.97 -16.47
N PHE A 58 19.19 6.59 -15.39
CA PHE A 58 17.97 7.25 -14.94
C PHE A 58 18.21 8.70 -14.55
N LYS A 59 19.32 8.98 -13.84
CA LYS A 59 19.72 10.35 -13.50
C LYS A 59 19.99 11.18 -14.76
N ALA A 60 20.74 10.63 -15.72
CA ALA A 60 21.06 11.31 -16.97
C ALA A 60 19.80 11.65 -17.80
N LEU A 61 18.77 10.80 -17.77
CA LEU A 61 17.50 10.99 -18.47
C LEU A 61 16.44 11.74 -17.65
N ALA A 62 16.73 12.09 -16.39
CA ALA A 62 15.76 12.63 -15.44
C ALA A 62 14.46 11.81 -15.35
N VAL A 63 14.56 10.46 -15.38
CA VAL A 63 13.40 9.57 -15.23
C VAL A 63 12.86 9.69 -13.82
N ARG A 64 11.65 10.25 -13.70
CA ARG A 64 11.00 10.47 -12.41
C ARG A 64 10.60 9.16 -11.71
N VAL A 65 9.90 8.26 -12.42
CA VAL A 65 9.39 7.01 -11.81
C VAL A 65 10.30 5.86 -12.20
N ARG A 66 10.95 5.24 -11.22
CA ARG A 66 11.97 4.22 -11.43
C ARG A 66 11.54 2.93 -10.77
N LEU A 67 11.50 1.84 -11.53
CA LEU A 67 11.35 0.52 -10.94
C LEU A 67 12.66 0.15 -10.22
N LEU A 68 12.55 -0.34 -8.99
CA LEU A 68 13.69 -0.83 -8.23
C LEU A 68 14.05 -2.27 -8.67
N PRO A 69 15.34 -2.66 -8.59
CA PRO A 69 15.79 -3.98 -9.02
C PRO A 69 15.22 -5.11 -8.17
N SER A 70 14.65 -4.81 -7.01
CA SER A 70 14.26 -5.77 -5.98
C SER A 70 13.37 -6.89 -6.50
N THR A 71 13.76 -8.12 -6.16
CA THR A 71 12.95 -9.32 -6.29
C THR A 71 11.82 -9.31 -5.25
N SER A 72 10.86 -10.21 -5.37
CA SER A 72 9.74 -10.28 -4.43
C SER A 72 10.17 -10.70 -3.02
N ASP A 73 11.20 -11.52 -2.89
CA ASP A 73 11.80 -11.89 -1.59
C ASP A 73 12.55 -10.69 -0.99
N GLU A 74 13.31 -9.95 -1.80
CA GLU A 74 14.00 -8.74 -1.36
C GLU A 74 13.02 -7.63 -0.94
N ILE A 75 11.86 -7.50 -1.60
CA ILE A 75 10.80 -6.56 -1.19
C ILE A 75 10.28 -6.91 0.20
N GLN A 76 9.96 -8.18 0.46
CA GLN A 76 9.46 -8.62 1.77
C GLN A 76 10.52 -8.41 2.87
N ALA A 77 11.76 -8.81 2.60
CA ALA A 77 12.87 -8.61 3.52
C ALA A 77 13.09 -7.12 3.81
N TRP A 78 12.99 -6.26 2.79
CA TRP A 78 13.12 -4.82 2.96
C TRP A 78 11.97 -4.21 3.79
N VAL A 79 10.72 -4.59 3.51
CA VAL A 79 9.55 -4.15 4.30
C VAL A 79 9.76 -4.51 5.77
N ALA A 80 10.04 -5.77 6.06
CA ALA A 80 10.28 -6.22 7.42
C ALA A 80 11.43 -5.46 8.09
N LYS A 81 12.57 -5.30 7.39
CA LYS A 81 13.72 -4.54 7.88
C LYS A 81 13.38 -3.10 8.23
N THR A 82 12.63 -2.37 7.40
CA THR A 82 12.24 -0.98 7.72
C THR A 82 11.41 -0.88 9.00
N ILE A 83 10.54 -1.87 9.24
CA ILE A 83 9.71 -1.95 10.45
C ILE A 83 10.54 -2.36 11.66
N GLU A 84 11.37 -3.40 11.55
CA GLU A 84 12.28 -3.87 12.62
C GLU A 84 13.25 -2.77 13.06
N GLN A 85 13.80 -2.02 12.10
CA GLN A 85 14.72 -0.93 12.35
C GLN A 85 14.03 0.37 12.77
N ARG A 86 12.68 0.37 12.88
CA ARG A 86 11.89 1.51 13.32
C ARG A 86 12.15 2.76 12.48
N GLN A 87 12.03 2.62 11.17
CA GLN A 87 12.26 3.69 10.21
C GLN A 87 11.00 4.02 9.43
N GLY A 88 10.63 5.30 9.40
CA GLY A 88 9.58 5.82 8.53
C GLY A 88 8.17 5.38 8.89
N THR A 89 7.28 5.47 7.92
CA THR A 89 5.85 5.15 8.07
C THR A 89 5.38 4.36 6.85
N TRP A 90 4.69 3.26 7.11
CA TRP A 90 3.96 2.52 6.10
C TRP A 90 2.53 3.01 5.99
N VAL A 91 2.05 3.25 4.77
CA VAL A 91 0.72 3.80 4.49
C VAL A 91 0.00 2.92 3.50
N VAL A 92 -1.27 2.62 3.80
CA VAL A 92 -2.18 1.86 2.92
C VAL A 92 -3.45 2.68 2.74
N GLY A 93 -3.96 2.73 1.50
CA GLY A 93 -5.18 3.44 1.14
C GLY A 93 -4.96 4.64 0.20
N PRO A 94 -6.05 5.21 -0.33
CA PRO A 94 -6.04 6.35 -1.23
C PRO A 94 -5.89 7.67 -0.47
N PRO A 95 -5.50 8.77 -1.13
CA PRO A 95 -5.57 10.11 -0.56
C PRO A 95 -6.93 10.39 0.12
N GLY A 96 -6.88 10.76 1.39
CA GLY A 96 -8.06 11.07 2.20
C GLY A 96 -8.75 9.87 2.86
N ALA A 97 -8.33 8.62 2.62
CA ALA A 97 -8.82 7.46 3.36
C ALA A 97 -7.67 6.47 3.62
N VAL A 98 -6.63 6.92 4.33
CA VAL A 98 -5.45 6.10 4.59
C VAL A 98 -5.43 5.55 6.01
N ALA A 99 -4.73 4.43 6.18
CA ALA A 99 -4.18 4.01 7.46
C ALA A 99 -2.66 4.17 7.44
N GLU A 100 -2.12 4.65 8.55
CA GLU A 100 -0.69 4.80 8.77
C GLU A 100 -0.20 3.84 9.85
N PHE A 101 0.96 3.23 9.60
CA PHE A 101 1.70 2.40 10.53
C PHE A 101 3.10 3.00 10.74
N PRO A 102 3.25 3.94 11.69
CA PRO A 102 4.53 4.58 11.96
C PRO A 102 5.55 3.61 12.57
N CYS A 103 6.73 3.49 11.99
CA CYS A 103 7.81 2.65 12.52
C CYS A 103 8.78 3.59 13.23
N ARG A 104 8.61 3.75 14.55
CA ARG A 104 9.39 4.69 15.39
C ARG A 104 10.07 3.98 16.55
N PRO A 105 11.24 4.47 17.04
CA PRO A 105 12.01 3.79 18.09
C PRO A 105 11.24 3.53 19.40
N ASP A 106 10.24 4.36 19.71
CA ASP A 106 9.42 4.27 20.92
C ASP A 106 8.25 3.28 20.81
N ARG A 107 8.02 2.69 19.63
CA ARG A 107 6.92 1.73 19.43
C ARG A 107 7.39 0.29 19.61
N ASP A 108 6.64 -0.45 20.43
CA ASP A 108 6.76 -1.90 20.51
C ASP A 108 6.08 -2.54 19.29
N ILE A 109 6.90 -3.11 18.42
CA ILE A 109 6.46 -3.72 17.16
C ILE A 109 7.16 -5.07 17.01
N THR A 110 6.37 -6.14 16.92
CA THR A 110 6.86 -7.48 16.58
C THR A 110 6.64 -7.73 15.09
N VAL A 111 7.64 -8.28 14.42
CA VAL A 111 7.59 -8.58 12.98
C VAL A 111 7.74 -10.08 12.77
N THR A 112 6.94 -10.63 11.87
CA THR A 112 7.01 -12.01 11.42
C THR A 112 7.08 -12.02 9.90
N ILE A 113 8.01 -12.81 9.36
CA ILE A 113 8.13 -13.09 7.94
C ILE A 113 7.96 -14.60 7.75
N ASP A 114 7.04 -14.99 6.90
CA ASP A 114 6.78 -16.38 6.56
C ASP A 114 6.53 -16.53 5.05
N GLU A 115 5.95 -17.66 4.62
CA GLU A 115 5.67 -17.90 3.21
C GLU A 115 4.52 -17.04 2.65
N ASP A 116 3.61 -16.60 3.52
CA ASP A 116 2.42 -15.81 3.21
C ASP A 116 2.71 -14.32 3.18
N GLY A 117 3.81 -13.87 3.81
CA GLY A 117 4.35 -12.51 3.64
C GLY A 117 4.97 -11.93 4.89
N VAL A 118 4.70 -10.64 5.11
CA VAL A 118 5.19 -9.89 6.28
C VAL A 118 4.00 -9.45 7.11
N THR A 119 4.04 -9.75 8.41
CA THR A 119 3.08 -9.24 9.39
C THR A 119 3.83 -8.49 10.48
N ALA A 120 3.40 -7.27 10.79
CA ALA A 120 3.91 -6.48 11.90
C ALA A 120 2.77 -6.14 12.86
N ARG A 121 3.00 -6.37 14.16
CA ARG A 121 2.00 -6.17 15.22
C ARG A 121 2.49 -5.13 16.21
N ALA A 122 1.63 -4.17 16.51
CA ALA A 122 1.76 -3.21 17.59
C ALA A 122 0.47 -3.26 18.44
N PRO A 123 0.48 -2.78 19.69
CA PRO A 123 -0.72 -2.79 20.54
C PRO A 123 -1.95 -2.09 19.94
N ASP A 124 -1.72 -1.11 19.08
CA ASP A 124 -2.72 -0.22 18.48
C ASP A 124 -2.97 -0.47 16.99
N ALA A 125 -2.21 -1.36 16.34
CA ALA A 125 -2.43 -1.73 14.94
C ALA A 125 -1.70 -2.99 14.48
N ILE A 126 -2.16 -3.56 13.37
CA ILE A 126 -1.48 -4.63 12.64
C ILE A 126 -1.29 -4.20 11.18
N PHE A 127 -0.09 -4.38 10.66
CA PHE A 127 0.24 -4.26 9.24
C PHE A 127 0.48 -5.64 8.65
N ARG A 128 -0.06 -5.92 7.47
CA ARG A 128 0.24 -7.12 6.68
C ARG A 128 0.52 -6.74 5.23
N LEU A 129 1.56 -7.35 4.67
CA LEU A 129 1.86 -7.37 3.23
C LEU A 129 1.95 -8.83 2.78
N ASN A 130 1.08 -9.24 1.86
CA ASN A 130 1.04 -10.59 1.32
C ASN A 130 2.22 -10.83 0.36
N ALA A 131 2.78 -12.04 0.40
CA ALA A 131 3.82 -12.48 -0.51
C ALA A 131 3.27 -12.67 -1.93
N SER A 132 3.97 -12.15 -2.93
CA SER A 132 3.66 -12.42 -4.33
C SER A 132 4.85 -12.16 -5.24
N ASP A 133 5.04 -13.02 -6.26
CA ASP A 133 6.06 -12.87 -7.32
C ASP A 133 5.78 -11.66 -8.25
N LYS A 134 4.63 -11.00 -8.07
CA LYS A 134 4.20 -9.84 -8.85
C LYS A 134 4.38 -8.50 -8.14
N LEU A 135 4.81 -8.48 -6.88
CA LEU A 135 5.13 -7.22 -6.19
C LEU A 135 6.30 -6.51 -6.85
N ARG A 136 6.20 -5.20 -6.97
CA ARG A 136 7.21 -4.30 -7.53
C ARG A 136 7.39 -3.12 -6.60
N ALA A 137 8.61 -2.60 -6.49
CA ALA A 137 8.88 -1.38 -5.74
C ALA A 137 9.29 -0.26 -6.71
N PHE A 138 8.74 0.93 -6.51
CA PHE A 138 8.97 2.10 -7.36
C PHE A 138 9.50 3.24 -6.51
N ALA A 139 10.55 3.90 -6.98
CA ALA A 139 11.12 5.11 -6.38
C ALA A 139 10.88 6.33 -7.27
N PHE A 140 10.72 7.50 -6.65
CA PHE A 140 10.40 8.76 -7.31
C PHE A 140 11.53 9.79 -7.19
N ASP A 141 12.39 9.59 -6.21
CA ASP A 141 13.58 10.33 -5.82
C ASP A 141 14.52 9.34 -5.10
N ASP A 142 15.72 9.77 -4.73
CA ASP A 142 16.71 8.89 -4.11
C ASP A 142 16.44 8.63 -2.61
N ASP A 143 15.84 9.61 -1.91
CA ASP A 143 15.65 9.60 -0.44
C ASP A 143 14.19 9.77 0.01
N GLY A 144 13.23 9.70 -0.90
CA GLY A 144 11.81 9.93 -0.61
C GLY A 144 10.97 8.66 -0.75
N PRO A 145 9.66 8.82 -1.03
CA PRO A 145 8.72 7.72 -0.87
C PRO A 145 8.98 6.57 -1.85
N THR A 146 8.86 5.35 -1.34
CA THR A 146 8.86 4.13 -2.16
C THR A 146 7.45 3.56 -2.20
N VAL A 147 6.93 3.30 -3.40
CA VAL A 147 5.61 2.71 -3.60
C VAL A 147 5.76 1.25 -3.94
N ILE A 148 5.09 0.38 -3.18
CA ILE A 148 4.87 -1.01 -3.57
C ILE A 148 3.67 -1.03 -4.52
N GLY A 149 3.86 -1.62 -5.70
CA GLY A 149 2.84 -1.79 -6.72
C GLY A 149 2.61 -3.25 -7.10
N PHE A 150 1.47 -3.48 -7.73
CA PHE A 150 1.01 -4.79 -8.19
C PHE A 150 0.37 -4.67 -9.58
N PRO A 151 0.34 -5.71 -10.44
CA PRO A 151 -0.32 -5.61 -11.74
C PRO A 151 -1.79 -5.24 -11.59
N GLN A 152 -2.21 -4.12 -12.20
CA GLN A 152 -3.57 -3.58 -12.00
C GLN A 152 -4.66 -4.57 -12.41
N VAL A 153 -4.39 -5.43 -13.39
CA VAL A 153 -5.32 -6.45 -13.88
C VAL A 153 -5.53 -7.60 -12.88
N ARG A 154 -4.65 -7.72 -11.89
CA ARG A 154 -4.72 -8.69 -10.79
C ARG A 154 -5.10 -8.05 -9.46
N ALA A 155 -5.02 -6.72 -9.34
CA ALA A 155 -5.39 -5.97 -8.15
C ALA A 155 -6.91 -5.80 -8.07
N THR A 156 -7.64 -6.90 -7.90
CA THR A 156 -9.10 -6.92 -7.89
C THR A 156 -9.67 -6.68 -6.50
N LEU A 157 -10.37 -5.55 -6.35
CA LEU A 157 -11.25 -5.26 -5.22
C LEU A 157 -12.57 -4.75 -5.80
N SER A 158 -13.70 -5.09 -5.17
CA SER A 158 -14.99 -4.47 -5.43
C SER A 158 -14.90 -2.98 -5.18
N LYS A 159 -15.15 -2.19 -6.23
CA LYS A 159 -15.34 -0.75 -6.13
C LYS A 159 -16.80 -0.49 -5.78
N VAL A 160 -17.03 0.10 -4.61
CA VAL A 160 -18.36 0.50 -4.14
C VAL A 160 -18.34 1.96 -3.71
N SER A 161 -19.47 2.65 -3.90
CA SER A 161 -19.65 4.08 -3.60
C SER A 161 -20.62 4.33 -2.44
N THR A 162 -21.06 3.26 -1.78
CA THR A 162 -22.02 3.28 -0.67
C THR A 162 -21.57 2.30 0.40
N VAL A 163 -22.03 2.54 1.63
CA VAL A 163 -21.79 1.63 2.75
C VAL A 163 -22.30 0.24 2.38
N THR A 164 -21.42 -0.75 2.50
CA THR A 164 -21.67 -2.14 2.08
C THR A 164 -21.19 -3.08 3.17
N SER A 165 -22.05 -4.01 3.59
CA SER A 165 -21.61 -5.08 4.49
C SER A 165 -20.84 -6.14 3.71
N LEU A 166 -19.65 -6.49 4.19
CA LEU A 166 -18.81 -7.55 3.64
C LEU A 166 -18.97 -8.87 4.40
N GLY A 167 -19.81 -8.91 5.43
CA GLY A 167 -19.98 -10.07 6.29
C GLY A 167 -18.89 -10.18 7.36
N ALA A 168 -18.60 -11.41 7.79
CA ALA A 168 -17.53 -11.68 8.74
C ALA A 168 -16.15 -11.43 8.11
N ASP A 169 -15.23 -10.84 8.87
CA ASP A 169 -13.90 -10.49 8.39
C ASP A 169 -12.93 -11.68 8.38
N TYR A 170 -13.16 -12.67 7.53
CA TYR A 170 -12.32 -13.88 7.46
C TYR A 170 -10.84 -13.60 7.18
N ASP A 171 -10.52 -12.43 6.64
CA ASP A 171 -9.17 -11.99 6.32
C ASP A 171 -8.51 -11.18 7.44
N ALA A 172 -9.19 -11.02 8.59
CA ALA A 172 -8.58 -10.42 9.77
C ALA A 172 -7.31 -11.17 10.17
N VAL A 173 -6.25 -10.40 10.43
CA VAL A 173 -4.92 -10.97 10.68
C VAL A 173 -4.93 -11.81 11.95
N ASP A 174 -5.51 -11.28 13.03
CA ASP A 174 -5.72 -12.03 14.26
C ASP A 174 -7.08 -12.74 14.24
N VAL A 175 -7.05 -14.03 14.63
CA VAL A 175 -8.18 -14.95 14.52
C VAL A 175 -9.41 -14.51 15.30
N ASP A 176 -9.21 -13.82 16.42
CA ASP A 176 -10.29 -13.35 17.29
C ASP A 176 -11.21 -12.34 16.59
N HIS A 177 -10.67 -11.59 15.62
CA HIS A 177 -11.43 -10.61 14.86
C HIS A 177 -12.15 -11.20 13.65
N ARG A 178 -11.90 -12.47 13.28
CA ARG A 178 -12.46 -13.06 12.05
C ARG A 178 -13.96 -13.27 12.06
N SER A 179 -14.57 -13.24 13.24
CA SER A 179 -16.02 -13.33 13.43
C SER A 179 -16.71 -11.96 13.45
N GLU A 180 -15.95 -10.87 13.56
CA GLU A 180 -16.49 -9.50 13.58
C GLU A 180 -17.03 -9.11 12.21
N THR A 181 -18.04 -8.24 12.18
CA THR A 181 -18.64 -7.79 10.91
C THR A 181 -17.84 -6.64 10.33
N LEU A 182 -17.49 -6.76 9.05
CA LEU A 182 -16.78 -5.76 8.26
C LEU A 182 -17.75 -4.98 7.37
N PHE A 183 -17.60 -3.65 7.35
CA PHE A 183 -18.38 -2.74 6.53
C PHE A 183 -17.43 -1.87 5.69
N ASP A 184 -17.50 -1.98 4.37
CA ASP A 184 -16.86 -1.03 3.45
C ASP A 184 -17.64 0.28 3.49
N LEU A 185 -16.97 1.41 3.72
CA LEU A 185 -17.62 2.72 3.73
C LEU A 185 -17.99 3.21 2.32
N GLY A 186 -17.43 2.61 1.27
CA GLY A 186 -17.72 2.96 -0.10
C GLY A 186 -17.09 4.27 -0.52
N VAL A 187 -15.77 4.35 -0.37
CA VAL A 187 -14.97 5.53 -0.75
C VAL A 187 -14.74 5.67 -2.26
N ASP A 188 -15.39 4.83 -3.08
CA ASP A 188 -15.33 4.86 -4.55
C ASP A 188 -13.90 4.74 -5.12
N ARG A 189 -13.16 3.73 -4.67
CA ARG A 189 -11.80 3.44 -5.18
C ARG A 189 -11.68 2.05 -5.76
N ARG A 190 -10.83 1.92 -6.77
CA ARG A 190 -10.65 0.69 -7.52
C ARG A 190 -9.65 -0.25 -6.84
N PHE A 191 -8.60 0.30 -6.24
CA PHE A 191 -7.49 -0.52 -5.73
C PHE A 191 -7.39 -0.56 -4.21
N SER A 192 -8.31 0.11 -3.51
CA SER A 192 -8.29 0.23 -2.06
C SER A 192 -9.70 0.32 -1.49
N ARG A 193 -9.84 -0.06 -0.22
CA ARG A 193 -11.08 0.09 0.56
C ARG A 193 -10.76 0.65 1.92
N PHE A 194 -11.71 1.41 2.47
CA PHE A 194 -11.68 1.87 3.86
C PHE A 194 -12.90 1.31 4.56
N CYS A 195 -12.64 0.46 5.54
CA CYS A 195 -13.67 -0.31 6.22
C CYS A 195 -13.70 0.00 7.72
N VAL A 196 -14.87 -0.24 8.31
CA VAL A 196 -15.07 -0.30 9.76
C VAL A 196 -15.42 -1.73 10.13
N ARG A 197 -14.75 -2.27 11.15
CA ARG A 197 -15.01 -3.59 11.69
C ARG A 197 -15.47 -3.52 13.14
N THR A 198 -16.49 -4.29 13.49
CA THR A 198 -16.96 -4.33 14.87
C THR A 198 -17.56 -5.68 15.26
N GLY A 199 -17.22 -6.15 16.46
CA GLY A 199 -17.91 -7.21 17.17
C GLY A 199 -19.09 -6.73 18.02
N ASN A 200 -19.31 -5.40 18.14
CA ASN A 200 -20.41 -4.84 18.91
C ASN A 200 -21.73 -4.95 18.13
N ALA A 201 -22.69 -5.70 18.66
CA ALA A 201 -23.97 -5.97 18.00
C ALA A 201 -24.83 -4.71 17.79
N GLU A 202 -24.80 -3.75 18.73
CA GLU A 202 -25.55 -2.49 18.62
C GLU A 202 -24.96 -1.62 17.51
N LEU A 203 -23.64 -1.45 17.49
CA LEU A 203 -22.95 -0.69 16.45
C LEU A 203 -23.15 -1.32 15.08
N ALA A 204 -23.03 -2.65 14.98
CA ALA A 204 -23.30 -3.38 13.74
C ALA A 204 -24.75 -3.20 13.26
N ALA A 205 -25.74 -3.18 14.16
CA ALA A 205 -27.13 -2.92 13.81
C ALA A 205 -27.33 -1.49 13.26
N LYS A 206 -26.69 -0.49 13.88
CA LYS A 206 -26.70 0.90 13.40
C LYS A 206 -26.07 1.01 12.00
N LEU A 207 -24.89 0.42 11.80
CA LEU A 207 -24.18 0.41 10.49
C LEU A 207 -25.03 -0.24 9.39
N ARG A 208 -25.76 -1.32 9.69
CA ARG A 208 -26.68 -1.96 8.73
C ARG A 208 -27.79 -1.02 8.23
N GLY A 209 -28.22 -0.07 9.07
CA GLY A 209 -29.21 0.95 8.68
C GLY A 209 -28.73 1.91 7.58
N PHE A 210 -27.42 2.01 7.36
CA PHE A 210 -26.81 2.86 6.34
C PHE A 210 -26.39 2.10 5.07
N ILE A 211 -26.62 0.78 4.98
CA ILE A 211 -26.29 0.02 3.76
C ILE A 211 -26.98 0.65 2.54
N GLY A 212 -26.21 0.86 1.47
CA GLY A 212 -26.68 1.50 0.24
C GLY A 212 -26.73 3.04 0.29
N GLN A 213 -26.36 3.65 1.42
CA GLN A 213 -26.21 5.10 1.55
C GLN A 213 -24.73 5.51 1.40
N PRO A 214 -24.43 6.75 0.96
CA PRO A 214 -23.05 7.24 0.93
C PRO A 214 -22.48 7.36 2.35
N TRP A 215 -21.16 7.21 2.48
CA TRP A 215 -20.48 7.36 3.78
C TRP A 215 -20.77 8.71 4.46
N SER A 216 -21.06 9.77 3.69
CA SER A 216 -21.35 11.10 4.24
C SER A 216 -22.67 11.13 5.02
N ALA A 217 -23.68 10.39 4.56
CA ALA A 217 -24.94 10.22 5.29
C ALA A 217 -24.73 9.42 6.58
N MET A 218 -23.91 8.36 6.52
CA MET A 218 -23.51 7.60 7.70
C MET A 218 -22.77 8.47 8.73
N MET A 219 -21.79 9.27 8.30
CA MET A 219 -21.05 10.15 9.21
C MET A 219 -21.94 11.22 9.82
N ALA A 220 -22.89 11.77 9.06
CA ALA A 220 -23.86 12.73 9.59
C ALA A 220 -24.82 12.10 10.61
N GLY A 221 -25.22 10.84 10.39
CA GLY A 221 -26.20 10.15 11.23
C GLY A 221 -25.63 9.41 12.45
N MET A 222 -24.39 8.94 12.38
CA MET A 222 -23.78 8.12 13.45
C MET A 222 -22.28 8.37 13.68
N GLY A 223 -21.75 9.52 13.26
CA GLY A 223 -20.34 9.87 13.46
C GLY A 223 -19.92 9.87 14.94
N MET A 224 -20.82 10.29 15.84
CA MET A 224 -20.57 10.24 17.28
C MET A 224 -20.51 8.81 17.82
N ASP A 225 -21.37 7.90 17.33
CA ASP A 225 -21.30 6.48 17.70
C ASP A 225 -19.97 5.87 17.27
N ILE A 226 -19.47 6.22 16.07
CA ILE A 226 -18.17 5.77 15.57
C ILE A 226 -17.04 6.24 16.49
N ILE A 227 -17.04 7.52 16.89
CA ILE A 227 -16.03 8.06 17.82
C ILE A 227 -16.13 7.35 19.17
N GLN A 228 -17.33 7.26 19.74
CA GLN A 228 -17.57 6.68 21.07
C GLN A 228 -17.15 5.21 21.15
N HIS A 229 -17.50 4.41 20.14
CA HIS A 229 -17.17 2.98 20.12
C HIS A 229 -15.75 2.72 19.61
N SER A 230 -15.17 3.66 18.87
CA SER A 230 -13.84 3.55 18.25
C SER A 230 -13.62 2.17 17.61
N PRO A 231 -14.49 1.74 16.67
CA PRO A 231 -14.35 0.42 16.05
C PRO A 231 -13.01 0.31 15.32
N ALA A 232 -12.58 -0.91 15.04
CA ALA A 232 -11.37 -1.13 14.26
C ALA A 232 -11.57 -0.53 12.85
N ARG A 233 -10.57 0.22 12.37
CA ARG A 233 -10.55 0.69 10.98
C ARG A 233 -9.62 -0.21 10.20
N VAL A 234 -10.13 -0.76 9.11
CA VAL A 234 -9.40 -1.69 8.25
C VAL A 234 -9.24 -1.03 6.90
N VAL A 235 -8.00 -0.76 6.50
CA VAL A 235 -7.69 -0.18 5.18
C VAL A 235 -6.87 -1.19 4.42
N GLU A 236 -7.36 -1.59 3.25
CA GLU A 236 -6.76 -2.68 2.48
C GLU A 236 -6.65 -2.34 0.99
N THR A 237 -5.64 -2.94 0.37
CA THR A 237 -5.47 -3.06 -1.07
C THR A 237 -5.43 -4.54 -1.43
N ALA A 238 -5.19 -4.88 -2.69
CA ALA A 238 -5.13 -6.27 -3.12
C ALA A 238 -4.03 -7.11 -2.43
N GLN A 239 -3.00 -6.48 -1.85
CA GLN A 239 -1.85 -7.17 -1.26
C GLN A 239 -1.40 -6.61 0.10
N ALA A 240 -1.92 -5.48 0.55
CA ALA A 240 -1.58 -4.91 1.85
C ALA A 240 -2.82 -4.58 2.66
N ARG A 241 -2.68 -4.62 3.98
CA ARG A 241 -3.75 -4.38 4.92
C ARG A 241 -3.20 -3.77 6.20
N ILE A 242 -3.84 -2.71 6.68
CA ILE A 242 -3.60 -2.16 8.01
C ILE A 242 -4.91 -2.20 8.79
N GLU A 243 -4.86 -2.80 9.98
CA GLU A 243 -5.94 -2.79 10.96
C GLU A 243 -5.55 -1.86 12.10
N VAL A 244 -6.35 -0.83 12.35
CA VAL A 244 -6.07 0.18 13.39
C VAL A 244 -7.09 0.08 14.51
N PHE A 245 -6.57 -0.08 15.72
CA PHE A 245 -7.33 -0.23 16.98
C PHE A 245 -7.24 1.01 17.87
N ALA A 246 -6.30 1.91 17.60
CA ALA A 246 -6.15 3.16 18.36
C ALA A 246 -7.49 3.92 18.47
N PRO A 247 -7.83 4.53 19.62
CA PRO A 247 -9.07 5.30 19.74
C PRO A 247 -9.19 6.41 18.69
N ILE A 248 -10.42 6.71 18.28
CA ILE A 248 -10.71 7.81 17.37
C ILE A 248 -10.77 9.09 18.20
N PRO A 249 -9.95 10.13 17.90
CA PRO A 249 -9.99 11.37 18.65
C PRO A 249 -11.32 12.10 18.44
N PRO A 250 -11.78 12.89 19.42
CA PRO A 250 -12.95 13.75 19.25
C PRO A 250 -12.70 14.83 18.18
N PRO A 251 -13.74 15.48 17.65
CA PRO A 251 -13.58 16.56 16.67
C PRO A 251 -12.63 17.66 17.17
N GLY A 252 -11.63 18.01 16.35
CA GLY A 252 -10.58 18.98 16.72
C GLY A 252 -9.46 18.42 17.62
N GLY A 253 -9.56 17.15 18.04
CA GLY A 253 -8.48 16.43 18.72
C GLY A 253 -7.29 16.15 17.80
N LYS A 254 -6.12 15.91 18.40
CA LYS A 254 -4.92 15.50 17.66
C LYS A 254 -4.99 14.01 17.33
N SER A 255 -4.47 13.64 16.16
CA SER A 255 -4.20 12.23 15.85
C SER A 255 -3.28 11.61 16.91
N PRO A 256 -3.46 10.33 17.23
CA PRO A 256 -2.49 9.59 18.05
C PRO A 256 -1.10 9.65 17.42
N ASP A 257 -0.06 9.65 18.26
CA ASP A 257 1.33 9.54 17.79
C ASP A 257 1.64 8.16 17.17
N GLY A 258 0.81 7.15 17.50
CA GLY A 258 0.87 5.78 16.98
C GLY A 258 0.14 5.58 15.65
N ALA A 259 -0.26 4.35 15.39
CA ALA A 259 -1.02 4.03 14.19
C ALA A 259 -2.39 4.69 14.23
N HIS A 260 -2.78 5.30 13.11
CA HIS A 260 -4.03 6.03 13.01
C HIS A 260 -4.54 6.02 11.56
N THR A 261 -5.78 6.47 11.40
CA THR A 261 -6.42 6.57 10.10
C THR A 261 -6.79 8.02 9.82
N HIS A 262 -6.60 8.45 8.58
CA HIS A 262 -7.11 9.72 8.09
C HIS A 262 -8.32 9.46 7.21
N PHE A 263 -9.45 10.07 7.57
CA PHE A 263 -10.64 10.09 6.75
C PHE A 263 -11.02 11.56 6.47
N LEU A 264 -10.56 12.08 5.34
CA LEU A 264 -10.57 13.50 4.99
C LEU A 264 -11.36 13.72 3.68
N PRO A 265 -12.64 14.14 3.77
CA PRO A 265 -13.53 14.30 2.63
C PRO A 265 -12.97 15.11 1.45
N GLN A 266 -12.23 16.17 1.73
CA GLN A 266 -11.66 17.05 0.72
C GLN A 266 -10.61 16.35 -0.17
N PHE A 267 -9.86 15.40 0.40
CA PHE A 267 -8.89 14.61 -0.37
C PHE A 267 -9.56 13.42 -1.05
N LEU A 268 -10.62 12.87 -0.45
CA LEU A 268 -11.45 11.86 -1.11
C LEU A 268 -12.14 12.40 -2.37
N ALA A 269 -12.48 13.69 -2.40
CA ALA A 269 -13.13 14.31 -3.56
C ALA A 269 -12.24 14.38 -4.81
N THR A 270 -10.91 14.23 -4.69
CA THR A 270 -10.00 14.26 -5.84
C THR A 270 -10.16 13.04 -6.75
N GLY A 271 -10.68 11.92 -6.22
CA GLY A 271 -10.79 10.66 -6.96
C GLY A 271 -9.47 9.92 -7.16
N GLU A 272 -8.36 10.45 -6.63
CA GLU A 272 -7.03 9.85 -6.80
C GLU A 272 -6.92 8.49 -6.08
N GLU A 273 -6.24 7.52 -6.71
CA GLU A 273 -5.92 6.20 -6.11
C GLU A 273 -4.63 6.25 -5.28
N ILE A 274 -3.76 7.20 -5.58
CA ILE A 274 -2.46 7.47 -4.95
C ILE A 274 -2.15 8.97 -5.15
N PRO A 275 -1.39 9.66 -4.26
CA PRO A 275 -1.02 11.05 -4.52
C PRO A 275 -0.40 11.22 -5.91
N SER A 276 -0.79 12.25 -6.65
CA SER A 276 -0.28 12.54 -8.00
C SER A 276 1.25 12.72 -8.08
N THR A 277 1.90 13.07 -6.98
CA THR A 277 3.37 13.11 -6.88
C THR A 277 4.02 11.72 -6.93
N LEU A 278 3.25 10.66 -6.64
CA LEU A 278 3.66 9.26 -6.59
C LEU A 278 2.90 8.39 -7.62
N GLU A 279 2.46 8.99 -8.72
CA GLU A 279 1.71 8.29 -9.76
C GLU A 279 2.51 7.12 -10.38
N LEU A 280 1.91 5.94 -10.35
CA LEU A 280 2.49 4.72 -10.89
C LEU A 280 2.27 4.60 -12.40
N PRO A 281 3.09 3.81 -13.11
CA PRO A 281 2.81 3.45 -14.50
C PRO A 281 1.43 2.79 -14.64
N SER A 282 0.76 3.02 -15.76
CA SER A 282 -0.64 2.62 -15.95
C SER A 282 -0.93 1.12 -15.75
N TYR A 283 0.06 0.23 -15.89
CA TYR A 283 -0.13 -1.21 -15.65
C TYR A 283 -0.05 -1.61 -14.16
N ALA A 284 0.30 -0.69 -13.26
CA ALA A 284 0.50 -0.95 -11.85
C ALA A 284 -0.58 -0.28 -10.99
N ALA A 285 -1.09 -1.03 -10.01
CA ALA A 285 -1.96 -0.54 -8.95
C ALA A 285 -1.14 -0.32 -7.67
N PRO A 286 -1.46 0.72 -6.87
CA PRO A 286 -0.82 0.97 -5.59
C PRO A 286 -1.21 -0.11 -4.57
N VAL A 287 -0.23 -0.57 -3.79
CA VAL A 287 -0.42 -1.54 -2.70
C VAL A 287 -0.19 -0.89 -1.34
N ALA A 288 0.98 -0.28 -1.17
CA ALA A 288 1.39 0.41 0.04
C ALA A 288 2.47 1.44 -0.31
N ILE A 289 2.60 2.48 0.51
CA ILE A 289 3.61 3.51 0.37
C ILE A 289 4.47 3.50 1.62
N PHE A 290 5.78 3.48 1.43
CA PHE A 290 6.74 3.73 2.48
C PHE A 290 7.19 5.19 2.39
N TYR A 291 6.95 5.95 3.46
CA TYR A 291 7.54 7.27 3.63
C TYR A 291 8.74 7.15 4.56
N PRO A 292 9.97 7.42 4.08
CA PRO A 292 11.14 7.37 4.96
C PRO A 292 11.01 8.42 6.07
N GLY A 293 11.45 8.04 7.27
CA GLY A 293 11.56 8.99 8.38
C GLY A 293 12.71 9.96 8.11
N LYS A 294 12.67 11.15 8.71
CA LYS A 294 13.88 11.98 8.75
C LYS A 294 14.97 11.21 9.50
N SER A 295 16.15 11.06 8.90
CA SER A 295 17.30 10.49 9.60
C SER A 295 17.48 11.19 10.95
N PRO A 296 17.69 10.47 12.06
CA PRO A 296 18.05 11.11 13.31
C PRO A 296 19.36 11.89 13.09
N ALA A 297 19.32 13.18 13.41
CA ALA A 297 20.46 14.09 13.35
C ALA A 297 21.54 13.71 14.37
#